data_AF-A0A8J2P680-F1
#
_entry.id   AF-A0A8J2P680-F1
#
_cell.length_a   1.000
_cell.length_b   1.000
_cell.length_c   1.000
_cell.angle_alpha   90.00
_cell.angle_beta   90.00
_cell.angle_gamma   90.00
#
_symmetry.space_group_name_H-M   'P 1'
#
loop_
_entity.id
_entity.type
_entity.pdbx_description
1 polymer ?
#
loop_
_entity_poly.entity_id
_entity_poly.type
_entity_poly.pdbx_seq_one_letter_code
_entity_poly.pdbx_strand_id
1 'polypeptide(L)'
;MRRDTRYIFSTCTPMPPNLRLTYQEAFLIKCSNYLNIEATISDLPQVREKRRYWNQIQVKDDLPYSVLLLGIDTVSQAHMHRSAPKAVKLLKDMGFVEFDSFHSVGPSTLANFNAALMGLTIAEVLTHFRERQFKQNRNLGQNYGLECASTETTPEFMWRYVLRFVKKFEKTPYLFFSFNANPFHRDTTSLHHFSTPFKNFLEKLRAHKKTMEKTIILFFTDHGDRRGLLNSDSVSSYYERLHPALYIRLPKNLNREYHKALASNSKKFVTPFDIHQTLLHILDLNKIKGHSETNFGGAPDARSSLLMTLRPDRTCSNTNIPREHCICNGIYPEEELLIAPSKNDSDSRAEELKLLLLHFIVQELNHKVRRSAFRDKCQEWSSSVEMIRWLRMINRNGTEHEYVISFGATPKPARFDGRIKVTWGNGRNLTVKSLELVGITRSNEYGRQSWCIGNVSYEGKTMREFCFCKPKNDTSKRTEQTHKINSSKLIPKL
;
A
#
# COMPACT_ATOMS: atom_id res chain seq x y z
N MET A 1 -10.63 2.95 -25.34
CA MET A 1 -11.03 1.59 -24.94
C MET A 1 -12.54 1.51 -24.96
N ARG A 2 -13.14 0.72 -25.85
CA ARG A 2 -14.58 0.41 -25.81
C ARG A 2 -14.85 -0.54 -24.63
N ARG A 3 -15.99 -0.40 -23.95
CA ARG A 3 -16.44 -1.36 -22.92
C ARG A 3 -16.73 -2.69 -23.59
N ASP A 4 -16.38 -3.79 -22.93
CA ASP A 4 -17.08 -5.06 -23.15
C ASP A 4 -18.47 -4.92 -22.53
N THR A 5 -19.44 -4.56 -23.36
CA THR A 5 -20.82 -4.30 -22.92
C THR A 5 -21.64 -5.58 -22.75
N ARG A 6 -21.09 -6.74 -23.15
CA ARG A 6 -21.77 -8.03 -23.12
C ARG A 6 -20.77 -9.19 -23.09
N TYR A 7 -20.87 -10.04 -22.06
CA TYR A 7 -20.22 -11.35 -22.06
C TYR A 7 -21.20 -12.38 -22.63
N ILE A 8 -20.79 -13.09 -23.67
CA ILE A 8 -21.54 -14.24 -24.19
C ILE A 8 -20.82 -15.48 -23.68
N PHE A 9 -21.42 -16.15 -22.70
CA PHE A 9 -20.91 -17.43 -22.24
C PHE A 9 -21.27 -18.51 -23.25
N SER A 10 -20.28 -19.29 -23.70
CA SER A 10 -20.56 -20.52 -24.42
C SER A 10 -21.20 -21.55 -23.50
N THR A 11 -21.76 -22.61 -24.07
CA THR A 11 -22.07 -23.83 -23.31
C THR A 11 -20.80 -24.33 -22.63
N CYS A 12 -20.92 -24.70 -21.35
CA CYS A 12 -19.79 -25.24 -20.59
C CYS A 12 -19.41 -26.60 -21.18
N THR A 13 -18.17 -26.74 -21.63
CA THR A 13 -17.64 -28.00 -22.17
C THR A 13 -16.70 -28.66 -21.16
N PRO A 14 -16.74 -30.00 -20.98
CA PRO A 14 -15.71 -30.70 -20.21
C PRO A 14 -14.31 -30.35 -20.72
N MET A 15 -13.37 -30.07 -19.81
CA MET A 15 -12.02 -29.68 -20.19
C MET A 15 -11.23 -30.92 -20.65
N PRO A 16 -10.83 -31.02 -21.94
CA PRO A 16 -10.00 -32.13 -22.39
C PRO A 16 -8.59 -32.02 -21.79
N PRO A 17 -7.89 -33.15 -21.57
CA PRO A 17 -6.55 -33.17 -20.96
C PRO A 17 -5.51 -32.27 -21.66
N ASN A 18 -5.70 -32.07 -22.97
CA ASN A 18 -4.79 -31.30 -23.83
C ASN A 18 -5.47 -30.08 -24.45
N LEU A 19 -6.39 -29.42 -23.72
CA LEU A 19 -7.07 -28.24 -24.22
C LEU A 19 -6.05 -27.17 -24.64
N ARG A 20 -5.93 -26.97 -25.95
CA ARG A 20 -5.26 -25.80 -26.52
C ARG A 20 -6.29 -24.69 -26.59
N LEU A 21 -6.17 -23.73 -25.68
CA LEU A 21 -6.98 -22.52 -25.72
C LEU A 21 -6.62 -21.76 -27.01
N THR A 22 -7.48 -21.84 -28.02
CA THR A 22 -7.49 -20.88 -29.14
C THR A 22 -7.97 -19.54 -28.60
N TYR A 23 -7.38 -18.42 -29.04
CA TYR A 23 -7.62 -17.09 -28.48
C TYR A 23 -9.11 -16.77 -28.23
N GLN A 24 -9.56 -16.88 -26.97
CA GLN A 24 -10.78 -16.26 -26.47
C GLN A 24 -10.39 -15.22 -25.43
N GLU A 25 -11.19 -14.16 -25.30
CA GLU A 25 -10.87 -13.01 -24.44
C GLU A 25 -10.85 -13.38 -22.95
N ALA A 26 -11.66 -14.36 -22.53
CA ALA A 26 -11.65 -14.90 -21.18
C ALA A 26 -12.18 -16.35 -21.15
N PHE A 27 -11.69 -17.13 -20.18
CA PHE A 27 -12.23 -18.45 -19.86
C PHE A 27 -12.48 -18.54 -18.35
N LEU A 28 -13.64 -19.09 -17.97
CA LEU A 28 -13.99 -19.39 -16.59
C LEU A 28 -13.94 -20.91 -16.38
N ILE A 29 -13.03 -21.37 -15.53
CA ILE A 29 -12.96 -22.78 -15.14
C ILE A 29 -13.76 -22.93 -13.84
N LYS A 30 -14.90 -23.61 -13.93
CA LYS A 30 -15.69 -24.01 -12.76
C LYS A 30 -15.21 -25.35 -12.24
N CYS A 31 -14.62 -25.34 -11.05
CA CYS A 31 -14.17 -26.56 -10.38
C CYS A 31 -15.22 -26.96 -9.33
N SER A 32 -15.59 -28.24 -9.26
CA SER A 32 -16.56 -28.74 -8.28
C SER A 32 -16.03 -28.72 -6.84
N ASN A 33 -14.71 -28.86 -6.66
CA ASN A 33 -14.04 -28.99 -5.34
C ASN A 33 -12.84 -28.03 -5.15
N TYR A 34 -12.62 -27.07 -6.05
CA TYR A 34 -11.47 -26.16 -6.00
C TYR A 34 -11.87 -24.71 -6.34
N LEU A 35 -10.98 -23.77 -6.09
CA LEU A 35 -11.15 -22.37 -6.48
C LEU A 35 -11.49 -22.27 -7.97
N ASN A 36 -12.53 -21.48 -8.29
CA ASN A 36 -12.81 -21.11 -9.67
C ASN A 36 -11.65 -20.25 -10.18
N ILE A 37 -11.12 -20.60 -11.36
CA ILE A 37 -10.02 -19.86 -11.99
C ILE A 37 -10.62 -19.04 -13.13
N GLU A 38 -10.44 -17.73 -13.07
CA GLU A 38 -10.73 -16.82 -14.16
C GLU A 38 -9.41 -16.43 -14.83
N ALA A 39 -9.29 -16.72 -16.12
CA ALA A 39 -8.15 -16.32 -16.93
C ALA A 39 -8.64 -15.46 -18.08
N THR A 40 -8.14 -14.22 -18.16
CA THR A 40 -8.45 -13.29 -19.24
C THR A 40 -7.22 -13.15 -20.14
N ILE A 41 -7.39 -13.37 -21.45
CA ILE A 41 -6.40 -13.07 -22.48
C ILE A 41 -6.95 -11.89 -23.28
N SER A 42 -6.66 -10.67 -22.86
CA SER A 42 -7.18 -9.49 -23.54
C SER A 42 -6.54 -9.32 -24.93
N ASP A 43 -7.31 -9.53 -25.98
CA ASP A 43 -6.88 -9.37 -27.38
C ASP A 43 -7.01 -7.91 -27.85
N LEU A 44 -6.32 -7.02 -27.14
CA LEU A 44 -6.35 -5.58 -27.42
C LEU A 44 -5.55 -5.28 -28.71
N PRO A 45 -5.96 -4.28 -29.52
CA PRO A 45 -5.22 -3.87 -30.72
C PRO A 45 -3.72 -3.63 -30.47
N GLN A 46 -3.37 -3.01 -29.34
CA GLN A 46 -1.99 -2.76 -28.94
C GLN A 46 -1.21 -4.06 -28.67
N VAL A 47 -1.88 -5.09 -28.14
CA VAL A 47 -1.28 -6.42 -27.89
C VAL A 47 -1.04 -7.14 -29.22
N ARG A 48 -1.98 -7.03 -30.18
CA ARG A 48 -1.83 -7.59 -31.53
C ARG A 48 -0.66 -6.96 -32.29
N GLU A 49 -0.56 -5.63 -32.25
CA GLU A 49 0.52 -4.88 -32.90
C GLU A 49 1.88 -5.25 -32.31
N LYS A 50 2.00 -5.23 -30.98
CA LYS A 50 3.21 -5.68 -30.28
C LYS A 50 3.59 -7.11 -30.67
N ARG A 51 2.62 -8.03 -30.77
CA ARG A 51 2.87 -9.41 -31.20
C ARG A 51 3.40 -9.50 -32.63
N ARG A 52 2.83 -8.74 -33.58
CA ARG A 52 3.33 -8.71 -34.96
C ARG A 52 4.79 -8.26 -35.01
N TYR A 53 5.13 -7.21 -34.26
CA TYR A 53 6.50 -6.74 -34.10
C TYR A 53 7.42 -7.84 -33.54
N TRP A 54 7.04 -8.51 -32.45
CA TRP A 54 7.86 -9.60 -31.86
C TRP A 54 8.02 -10.82 -32.76
N ASN A 55 7.03 -11.13 -33.60
CA ASN A 55 7.13 -12.22 -34.57
C ASN A 55 8.09 -11.90 -35.72
N GLN A 56 8.41 -10.62 -35.95
CA GLN A 56 9.31 -10.16 -37.00
C GLN A 56 10.77 -10.02 -36.52
N ILE A 57 11.00 -9.90 -35.20
CA ILE A 57 12.35 -9.81 -34.64
C ILE A 57 13.01 -11.20 -34.61
N GLN A 58 14.06 -11.38 -35.41
CA GLN A 58 14.91 -12.58 -35.41
C GLN A 58 16.08 -12.53 -34.39
N VAL A 59 16.25 -11.42 -33.68
CA VAL A 59 17.43 -11.19 -32.84
C VAL A 59 17.36 -12.00 -31.54
N LYS A 60 18.19 -13.04 -31.42
CA LYS A 60 18.30 -13.87 -30.21
C LYS A 60 19.19 -13.23 -29.12
N ASP A 61 20.09 -12.32 -29.49
CA ASP A 61 21.16 -11.86 -28.60
C ASP A 61 20.89 -10.52 -27.89
N ASP A 62 20.04 -9.64 -28.44
CA ASP A 62 19.63 -8.35 -27.85
C ASP A 62 18.17 -8.34 -27.32
N LEU A 63 17.74 -9.45 -26.71
CA LEU A 63 16.40 -9.47 -26.10
C LEU A 63 16.32 -8.50 -24.90
N PRO A 64 15.26 -7.66 -24.84
CA PRO A 64 14.90 -6.85 -23.69
C PRO A 64 14.98 -7.54 -22.34
N TYR A 65 15.33 -6.77 -21.31
CA TYR A 65 15.32 -7.25 -19.93
C TYR A 65 13.88 -7.56 -19.47
N SER A 66 13.71 -8.70 -18.79
CA SER A 66 12.47 -9.02 -18.10
C SER A 66 12.35 -8.22 -16.80
N VAL A 67 11.12 -7.99 -16.36
CA VAL A 67 10.81 -7.35 -15.08
C VAL A 67 9.92 -8.27 -14.25
N LEU A 68 10.37 -8.57 -13.04
CA LEU A 68 9.65 -9.39 -12.06
C LEU A 68 9.29 -8.53 -10.85
N LEU A 69 8.00 -8.25 -10.69
CA LEU A 69 7.43 -7.51 -9.57
C LEU A 69 6.83 -8.52 -8.57
N LEU A 70 7.41 -8.59 -7.38
CA LEU A 70 6.97 -9.48 -6.31
C LEU A 70 6.57 -8.64 -5.10
N GLY A 71 5.48 -8.99 -4.43
CA GLY A 71 5.13 -8.32 -3.20
C GLY A 71 4.32 -9.12 -2.20
N ILE A 72 4.31 -8.59 -1.00
CA ILE A 72 3.58 -9.07 0.17
C ILE A 72 2.86 -7.87 0.76
N ASP A 73 1.59 -8.05 1.10
CA ASP A 73 0.72 -7.00 1.66
C ASP A 73 1.04 -6.70 3.12
N THR A 74 0.94 -5.41 3.50
CA THR A 74 0.87 -4.97 4.90
C THR A 74 2.12 -5.34 5.74
N VAL A 75 3.31 -5.10 5.20
CA VAL A 75 4.58 -5.38 5.90
C VAL A 75 5.49 -4.17 5.86
N SER A 76 5.88 -3.65 7.03
CA SER A 76 6.89 -2.58 7.13
C SER A 76 8.30 -3.13 6.90
N GLN A 77 9.25 -2.27 6.53
CA GLN A 77 10.65 -2.67 6.44
C GLN A 77 11.15 -3.23 7.78
N ALA A 78 10.87 -2.54 8.89
CA ALA A 78 11.26 -2.99 10.22
C ALA A 78 10.65 -4.37 10.56
N HIS A 79 9.41 -4.63 10.16
CA HIS A 79 8.77 -5.93 10.34
C HIS A 79 9.43 -7.03 9.49
N MET A 80 9.86 -6.74 8.24
CA MET A 80 10.68 -7.68 7.44
C MET A 80 11.93 -8.12 8.17
N HIS A 81 12.68 -7.16 8.74
CA HIS A 81 13.91 -7.46 9.50
C HIS A 81 13.64 -8.30 10.74
N ARG A 82 12.55 -8.01 11.48
CA ARG A 82 12.20 -8.76 12.70
C ARG A 82 11.68 -10.17 12.40
N SER A 83 10.79 -10.30 11.43
CA SER A 83 10.01 -11.54 11.23
C SER A 83 10.58 -12.46 10.16
N ALA A 84 11.37 -11.94 9.21
CA ALA A 84 12.00 -12.73 8.16
C ALA A 84 13.51 -12.42 7.98
N PRO A 85 14.33 -12.36 9.05
CA PRO A 85 15.74 -11.92 8.98
C PRO A 85 16.59 -12.78 8.03
N LYS A 86 16.34 -14.09 7.97
CA LYS A 86 17.05 -15.01 7.07
C LYS A 86 16.73 -14.74 5.60
N ALA A 87 15.49 -14.34 5.29
CA ALA A 87 15.08 -13.97 3.93
C ALA A 87 15.68 -12.61 3.55
N VAL A 88 15.69 -11.65 4.46
CA VAL A 88 16.35 -10.34 4.26
C VAL A 88 17.84 -10.52 3.97
N LYS A 89 18.53 -11.34 4.76
CA LYS A 89 19.94 -11.68 4.49
C LYS A 89 20.12 -12.29 3.10
N LEU A 90 19.28 -13.26 2.73
CA LEU A 90 19.35 -13.91 1.43
C LEU A 90 19.09 -12.94 0.26
N LEU A 91 18.16 -11.98 0.40
CA LEU A 91 17.96 -10.92 -0.58
C LEU A 91 19.25 -10.12 -0.80
N LYS A 92 19.93 -9.72 0.28
CA LYS A 92 21.23 -9.02 0.21
C LYS A 92 22.29 -9.87 -0.47
N ASP A 93 22.40 -11.14 -0.10
CA ASP A 93 23.35 -12.11 -0.70
C ASP A 93 23.06 -12.35 -2.20
N MET A 94 21.80 -12.19 -2.63
CA MET A 94 21.38 -12.26 -4.04
C MET A 94 21.69 -10.98 -4.85
N GLY A 95 22.21 -9.94 -4.20
CA GLY A 95 22.54 -8.64 -4.80
C GLY A 95 21.35 -7.69 -4.89
N PHE A 96 20.31 -7.87 -4.06
CA PHE A 96 19.26 -6.86 -3.93
C PHE A 96 19.78 -5.67 -3.12
N VAL A 97 19.48 -4.47 -3.62
CA VAL A 97 19.68 -3.21 -2.93
C VAL A 97 18.42 -2.91 -2.12
N GLU A 98 18.59 -2.77 -0.80
CA GLU A 98 17.54 -2.35 0.13
C GLU A 98 17.43 -0.82 0.16
N PHE A 99 16.19 -0.32 0.12
CA PHE A 99 15.87 1.11 0.17
C PHE A 99 15.45 1.51 1.59
N ASP A 100 16.31 2.23 2.30
CA ASP A 100 16.15 2.60 3.72
C ASP A 100 15.14 3.73 3.95
N SER A 101 14.72 4.41 2.89
CA SER A 101 13.83 5.58 2.96
C SER A 101 12.73 5.50 1.90
N PHE A 102 12.25 4.28 1.66
CA PHE A 102 11.09 4.04 0.80
C PHE A 102 9.79 4.35 1.54
N HIS A 103 9.00 5.27 1.01
CA HIS A 103 7.87 5.85 1.70
C HIS A 103 6.55 5.61 0.94
N SER A 104 5.54 5.09 1.63
CA SER A 104 4.21 4.91 1.04
C SER A 104 3.54 6.27 0.75
N VAL A 105 2.80 6.41 -0.35
CA VAL A 105 2.09 7.66 -0.69
C VAL A 105 0.71 7.74 -0.02
N GLY A 106 0.32 6.70 0.70
CA GLY A 106 -0.93 6.65 1.43
C GLY A 106 -1.14 5.30 2.15
N PRO A 107 -2.21 5.19 2.95
CA PRO A 107 -2.38 4.12 3.93
C PRO A 107 -3.09 2.88 3.36
N SER A 108 -3.06 2.68 2.03
CA SER A 108 -3.79 1.59 1.38
C SER A 108 -3.05 1.06 0.15
N THR A 109 -3.23 -0.22 -0.13
CA THR A 109 -2.75 -0.90 -1.33
C THR A 109 -3.10 -0.13 -2.60
N LEU A 110 -4.35 0.37 -2.68
CA LEU A 110 -4.83 1.09 -3.84
C LEU A 110 -4.00 2.36 -4.12
N ALA A 111 -3.69 3.16 -3.09
CA ALA A 111 -2.88 4.37 -3.27
C ALA A 111 -1.47 4.03 -3.79
N ASN A 112 -0.80 3.07 -3.14
CA ASN A 112 0.58 2.72 -3.46
C ASN A 112 0.73 2.00 -4.80
N PHE A 113 -0.19 1.10 -5.15
CA PHE A 113 -0.17 0.42 -6.46
C PHE A 113 -0.43 1.36 -7.61
N ASN A 114 -1.39 2.29 -7.49
CA ASN A 114 -1.63 3.24 -8.55
C ASN A 114 -0.44 4.17 -8.76
N ALA A 115 0.22 4.60 -7.68
CA ALA A 115 1.44 5.38 -7.81
C ALA A 115 2.59 4.57 -8.44
N ALA A 116 2.80 3.31 -8.04
CA ALA A 116 3.87 2.44 -8.56
C ALA A 116 3.65 1.95 -10.00
N LEU A 117 2.42 1.62 -10.37
CA LEU A 117 2.10 0.96 -11.64
C LEU A 117 1.58 1.96 -12.68
N MET A 118 0.86 2.99 -12.25
CA MET A 118 0.18 3.94 -13.14
C MET A 118 0.74 5.34 -13.08
N GLY A 119 1.58 5.66 -12.08
CA GLY A 119 2.08 7.02 -11.88
C GLY A 119 0.99 8.01 -11.46
N LEU A 120 -0.13 7.52 -10.90
CA LEU A 120 -1.27 8.35 -10.52
C LEU A 120 -1.46 8.39 -9.02
N THR A 121 -1.77 9.58 -8.49
CA THR A 121 -2.27 9.79 -7.14
C THR A 121 -3.66 9.17 -6.96
N ILE A 122 -4.04 8.91 -5.72
CA ILE A 122 -5.39 8.40 -5.43
C ILE A 122 -6.49 9.36 -5.87
N ALA A 123 -6.26 10.67 -5.82
CA ALA A 123 -7.21 11.69 -6.27
C ALA A 123 -7.40 11.64 -7.79
N GLU A 124 -6.32 11.51 -8.55
CA GLU A 124 -6.37 11.35 -10.01
C GLU A 124 -7.12 10.07 -10.39
N VAL A 125 -6.81 8.94 -9.75
CA VAL A 125 -7.49 7.66 -9.99
C VAL A 125 -8.99 7.78 -9.74
N LEU A 126 -9.37 8.32 -8.59
CA LEU A 126 -10.78 8.44 -8.23
C LEU A 126 -11.55 9.48 -9.06
N THR A 127 -10.85 10.34 -9.81
CA THR A 127 -11.44 11.27 -10.77
C THR A 127 -11.54 10.65 -12.16
N HIS A 128 -10.45 10.06 -12.67
CA HIS A 128 -10.36 9.47 -14.01
C HIS A 128 -11.22 8.21 -14.18
N PHE A 129 -11.35 7.38 -13.13
CA PHE A 129 -12.10 6.12 -13.21
C PHE A 129 -13.56 6.24 -12.78
N ARG A 130 -14.11 7.46 -12.61
CA ARG A 130 -15.53 7.70 -12.23
C ARG A 130 -16.55 7.00 -13.14
N GLU A 131 -16.18 6.66 -14.37
CA GLU A 131 -17.07 6.02 -15.35
C GLU A 131 -16.90 4.50 -15.51
N ARG A 132 -15.83 3.92 -14.95
CA ARG A 132 -15.58 2.48 -15.01
C ARG A 132 -15.97 1.88 -13.68
N GLN A 133 -17.26 1.58 -13.54
CA GLN A 133 -17.75 0.78 -12.44
C GLN A 133 -17.00 -0.55 -12.40
N PHE A 134 -16.02 -0.66 -11.52
CA PHE A 134 -15.68 -1.95 -10.94
C PHE A 134 -16.93 -2.37 -10.15
N LYS A 135 -17.83 -3.09 -10.83
CA LYS A 135 -18.75 -3.98 -10.14
C LYS A 135 -17.86 -4.99 -9.42
N GLN A 136 -17.44 -4.66 -8.19
CA GLN A 136 -16.93 -5.65 -7.28
C GLN A 136 -18.00 -6.73 -7.22
N ASN A 137 -17.71 -7.89 -7.77
CA ASN A 137 -18.45 -9.10 -7.44
C ASN A 137 -18.31 -9.28 -5.93
N ARG A 138 -19.32 -8.85 -5.17
CA ARG A 138 -19.41 -9.02 -3.71
C ARG A 138 -19.47 -10.51 -3.29
N ASN A 139 -19.42 -11.41 -4.26
CA ASN A 139 -19.54 -12.86 -4.08
C ASN A 139 -18.19 -13.61 -4.13
N LEU A 140 -17.04 -12.94 -4.28
CA LEU A 140 -15.75 -13.58 -4.03
C LEU A 140 -15.47 -13.49 -2.52
N GLY A 141 -15.73 -14.61 -1.85
CA GLY A 141 -15.91 -14.81 -0.42
C GLY A 141 -14.99 -14.02 0.52
N GLN A 142 -15.62 -13.40 1.51
CA GLN A 142 -14.99 -12.84 2.71
C GLN A 142 -14.62 -13.94 3.73
N ASN A 143 -13.95 -15.00 3.31
CA ASN A 143 -13.41 -16.01 4.22
C ASN A 143 -11.89 -15.81 4.33
N TYR A 144 -11.48 -14.91 5.21
CA TYR A 144 -10.08 -14.60 5.54
C TYR A 144 -9.38 -15.72 6.35
N GLY A 145 -9.69 -16.99 6.06
CA GLY A 145 -8.91 -18.12 6.56
C GLY A 145 -7.63 -18.29 5.74
N LEU A 146 -6.73 -19.13 6.23
CA LEU A 146 -5.58 -19.61 5.46
C LEU A 146 -6.13 -20.37 4.24
N GLU A 147 -6.32 -19.69 3.12
CA GLU A 147 -6.89 -20.30 1.93
C GLU A 147 -5.81 -21.21 1.33
N CYS A 148 -6.10 -22.51 1.28
CA CYS A 148 -5.27 -23.45 0.56
C CYS A 148 -5.67 -23.44 -0.92
N ALA A 149 -4.68 -23.38 -1.81
CA ALA A 149 -4.86 -23.65 -3.23
C ALA A 149 -4.50 -25.13 -3.46
N SER A 150 -5.51 -26.01 -3.44
CA SER A 150 -5.32 -27.47 -3.38
C SER A 150 -4.63 -27.90 -2.07
N THR A 151 -3.49 -28.59 -2.13
CA THR A 151 -2.75 -29.11 -0.95
C THR A 151 -1.69 -28.13 -0.41
N GLU A 152 -1.61 -26.91 -0.94
CA GLU A 152 -0.61 -25.91 -0.57
C GLU A 152 -1.28 -24.65 -0.04
N THR A 153 -0.58 -23.89 0.81
CA THR A 153 -1.03 -22.54 1.19
C THR A 153 -1.03 -21.61 -0.03
N THR A 154 -1.91 -20.61 -0.06
CA THR A 154 -1.97 -19.64 -1.17
C THR A 154 -0.62 -18.96 -1.47
N PRO A 155 0.16 -18.47 -0.48
CA PRO A 155 1.49 -17.90 -0.74
C PRO A 155 2.46 -18.87 -1.42
N GLU A 156 2.51 -20.12 -0.95
CA GLU A 156 3.39 -21.15 -1.52
C GLU A 156 2.98 -21.53 -2.94
N PHE A 157 1.67 -21.65 -3.20
CA PHE A 157 1.16 -21.86 -4.54
C PHE A 157 1.56 -20.71 -5.49
N MET A 158 1.40 -19.46 -5.05
CA MET A 158 1.76 -18.27 -5.83
C MET A 158 3.26 -18.19 -6.10
N TRP A 159 4.09 -18.43 -5.09
CA TRP A 159 5.55 -18.49 -5.24
C TRP A 159 5.99 -19.64 -6.16
N ARG A 160 5.37 -20.82 -6.06
CA ARG A 160 5.62 -21.92 -7.00
C ARG A 160 5.17 -21.56 -8.42
N TYR A 161 4.06 -20.84 -8.57
CA TYR A 161 3.61 -20.34 -9.86
C TYR A 161 4.63 -19.36 -10.47
N VAL A 162 5.17 -18.43 -9.69
CA VAL A 162 6.28 -17.54 -10.12
C VAL A 162 7.43 -18.36 -10.68
N LEU A 163 7.89 -19.39 -9.95
CA LEU A 163 9.01 -20.24 -10.39
C LEU A 163 8.70 -20.98 -11.71
N ARG A 164 7.47 -21.48 -11.88
CA ARG A 164 7.03 -22.10 -13.15
C ARG A 164 6.98 -21.09 -14.28
N PHE A 165 6.49 -19.88 -14.01
CA PHE A 165 6.38 -18.80 -14.98
C PHE A 165 7.77 -18.39 -15.49
N VAL A 166 8.71 -18.05 -14.60
CA VAL A 166 10.05 -17.60 -15.02
C VAL A 166 10.81 -18.69 -15.78
N LYS A 167 10.62 -19.96 -15.42
CA LYS A 167 11.17 -21.10 -16.16
C LYS A 167 10.55 -21.22 -17.55
N LYS A 168 9.22 -21.09 -17.67
CA LYS A 168 8.50 -21.20 -18.96
C LYS A 168 8.89 -20.08 -19.92
N PHE A 169 9.07 -18.87 -19.42
CA PHE A 169 9.39 -17.67 -20.19
C PHE A 169 10.88 -17.29 -20.13
N GLU A 170 11.77 -18.23 -19.79
CA GLU A 170 13.22 -17.97 -19.70
C GLU A 170 13.82 -17.39 -21.01
N LYS A 171 13.21 -17.72 -22.16
CA LYS A 171 13.64 -17.27 -23.49
C LYS A 171 12.79 -16.13 -24.07
N THR A 172 11.88 -15.56 -23.30
CA THR A 172 10.94 -14.54 -23.78
C THR A 172 10.84 -13.40 -22.77
N PRO A 173 11.10 -12.14 -23.17
CA PRO A 173 10.96 -11.01 -22.26
C PRO A 173 9.55 -10.90 -21.69
N TYR A 174 9.45 -10.59 -20.40
CA TYR A 174 8.17 -10.50 -19.70
C TYR A 174 8.14 -9.36 -18.69
N LEU A 175 6.94 -8.88 -18.39
CA LEU A 175 6.60 -8.19 -17.15
C LEU A 175 5.66 -9.13 -16.39
N PHE A 176 6.06 -9.56 -15.19
CA PHE A 176 5.22 -10.39 -14.34
C PHE A 176 5.03 -9.74 -12.98
N PHE A 177 3.79 -9.66 -12.51
CA PHE A 177 3.44 -9.10 -11.21
C PHE A 177 2.71 -10.15 -10.37
N SER A 178 3.25 -10.44 -9.19
CA SER A 178 2.67 -11.33 -8.21
C SER A 178 2.63 -10.64 -6.84
N PHE A 179 1.47 -10.64 -6.21
CA PHE A 179 1.27 -10.01 -4.91
C PHE A 179 0.47 -10.92 -3.98
N ASN A 180 1.02 -11.20 -2.80
CA ASN A 180 0.35 -12.02 -1.80
C ASN A 180 -0.31 -11.15 -0.75
N ALA A 181 -1.64 -11.05 -0.81
CA ALA A 181 -2.43 -10.39 0.22
C ALA A 181 -2.80 -11.35 1.36
N ASN A 182 -3.41 -12.49 1.07
CA ASN A 182 -3.71 -13.51 2.06
C ASN A 182 -2.43 -14.36 2.32
N PRO A 183 -2.02 -14.64 3.58
CA PRO A 183 -2.63 -14.25 4.85
C PRO A 183 -2.07 -12.98 5.50
N PHE A 184 -1.10 -12.32 4.87
CA PHE A 184 -0.40 -11.17 5.44
C PHE A 184 -1.29 -9.95 5.74
N HIS A 185 -2.34 -9.72 4.94
CA HIS A 185 -3.24 -8.60 5.12
C HIS A 185 -4.03 -8.76 6.43
N ARG A 186 -3.80 -7.83 7.38
CA ARG A 186 -4.35 -7.80 8.75
C ARG A 186 -3.74 -8.83 9.71
N ASP A 187 -2.74 -9.59 9.30
CA ASP A 187 -2.06 -10.54 10.17
C ASP A 187 -0.55 -10.31 10.24
N THR A 188 -0.14 -9.78 11.38
CA THR A 188 1.25 -9.48 11.70
C THR A 188 2.09 -10.70 12.04
N THR A 189 1.49 -11.86 12.32
CA THR A 189 2.25 -13.08 12.65
C THR A 189 2.53 -13.92 11.40
N SER A 190 1.70 -13.80 10.37
CA SER A 190 1.83 -14.51 9.09
C SER A 190 3.24 -14.43 8.50
N LEU A 191 3.87 -13.25 8.47
CA LEU A 191 5.24 -13.15 7.92
C LEU A 191 6.25 -14.01 8.66
N HIS A 192 6.12 -14.12 9.99
CA HIS A 192 6.98 -15.00 10.78
C HIS A 192 6.75 -16.47 10.42
N HIS A 193 5.48 -16.90 10.32
CA HIS A 193 5.13 -18.27 9.92
C HIS A 193 5.62 -18.63 8.51
N PHE A 194 5.51 -17.69 7.57
CA PHE A 194 5.94 -17.87 6.19
C PHE A 194 7.41 -17.49 5.94
N SER A 195 8.18 -17.15 6.97
CA SER A 195 9.59 -16.74 6.83
C SER A 195 10.46 -17.81 6.17
N THR A 196 10.28 -19.08 6.54
CA THR A 196 11.01 -20.21 5.96
C THR A 196 10.53 -20.55 4.54
N PRO A 197 9.21 -20.71 4.27
CA PRO A 197 8.70 -20.83 2.92
C PRO A 197 9.16 -19.71 1.97
N PHE A 198 9.13 -18.45 2.42
CA PHE A 198 9.58 -17.31 1.64
C PHE A 198 11.09 -17.39 1.32
N LYS A 199 11.92 -17.70 2.31
CA LYS A 199 13.36 -17.95 2.10
C LYS A 199 13.59 -19.08 1.09
N ASN A 200 12.85 -20.19 1.19
CA ASN A 200 12.97 -21.33 0.28
C ASN A 200 12.56 -20.97 -1.15
N PHE A 201 11.54 -20.12 -1.32
CA PHE A 201 11.20 -19.55 -2.62
C PHE A 201 12.35 -18.73 -3.20
N LEU A 202 12.96 -17.84 -2.41
CA LEU A 202 14.11 -17.02 -2.86
C LEU A 202 15.31 -17.88 -3.26
N GLU A 203 15.60 -18.96 -2.52
CA GLU A 203 16.65 -19.92 -2.89
C GLU A 203 16.37 -20.59 -4.24
N LYS A 204 15.14 -21.05 -4.45
CA LYS A 204 14.72 -21.65 -5.73
C LYS A 204 14.75 -20.63 -6.86
N LEU A 205 14.41 -19.36 -6.60
CA LEU A 205 14.51 -18.30 -7.59
C LEU A 205 15.97 -18.02 -7.96
N ARG A 206 16.87 -17.93 -6.97
CA ARG A 206 18.32 -17.76 -7.14
C ARG A 206 18.93 -18.85 -8.02
N ALA A 207 18.44 -20.08 -7.92
CA ALA A 207 18.91 -21.22 -8.72
C ALA A 207 18.62 -21.08 -10.24
N HIS A 208 17.67 -20.23 -10.64
CA HIS A 208 17.38 -19.97 -12.05
C HIS A 208 18.37 -18.95 -12.64
N LYS A 209 19.64 -19.37 -12.84
CA LYS A 209 20.75 -18.49 -13.25
C LYS A 209 20.43 -17.57 -14.44
N LYS A 210 19.86 -18.11 -15.53
CA LYS A 210 19.48 -17.33 -16.72
C LYS A 210 18.39 -16.29 -16.42
N THR A 211 17.43 -16.63 -15.57
CA THR A 211 16.43 -15.66 -15.09
C THR A 211 17.14 -14.54 -14.33
N MET A 212 18.04 -14.88 -13.40
CA MET A 212 18.80 -13.90 -12.62
C MET A 212 19.72 -13.01 -13.48
N GLU A 213 20.21 -13.51 -14.62
CA GLU A 213 21.09 -12.77 -15.54
C GLU A 213 20.34 -11.80 -16.47
N LYS A 214 19.04 -12.00 -16.72
CA LYS A 214 18.26 -11.19 -17.67
C LYS A 214 17.03 -10.51 -17.07
N THR A 215 16.84 -10.57 -15.76
CA THR A 215 15.64 -10.03 -15.09
C THR A 215 15.99 -8.97 -14.05
N ILE A 216 15.34 -7.82 -14.15
CA ILE A 216 15.26 -6.82 -13.08
C ILE A 216 14.16 -7.26 -12.13
N ILE A 217 14.49 -7.43 -10.85
CA ILE A 217 13.56 -7.97 -9.85
C ILE A 217 13.30 -6.88 -8.80
N LEU A 218 12.04 -6.55 -8.58
CA LEU A 218 11.60 -5.70 -7.49
C LEU A 218 10.80 -6.54 -6.52
N PHE A 219 11.24 -6.58 -5.27
CA PHE A 219 10.43 -7.08 -4.16
C PHE A 219 9.98 -5.88 -3.33
N PHE A 220 8.68 -5.69 -3.18
CA PHE A 220 8.14 -4.55 -2.45
C PHE A 220 6.91 -4.91 -1.63
N THR A 221 6.67 -4.13 -0.59
CA THR A 221 5.41 -4.12 0.16
C THR A 221 4.72 -2.79 -0.12
N ASP A 222 3.40 -2.75 0.03
CA ASP A 222 2.59 -1.57 -0.32
C ASP A 222 2.53 -0.56 0.82
N HIS A 223 2.37 -1.02 2.06
CA HIS A 223 2.41 -0.24 3.29
C HIS A 223 2.74 -1.12 4.50
N GLY A 224 2.91 -0.51 5.68
CA GLY A 224 3.05 -1.24 6.94
C GLY A 224 1.71 -1.63 7.57
N ASP A 225 1.76 -2.19 8.79
CA ASP A 225 0.56 -2.69 9.46
C ASP A 225 -0.34 -1.59 10.03
N ARG A 226 -1.56 -1.49 9.47
CA ARG A 226 -2.61 -0.57 9.91
C ARG A 226 -3.73 -1.26 10.71
N ARG A 227 -3.76 -2.59 10.79
CA ARG A 227 -4.95 -3.30 11.31
C ARG A 227 -4.64 -4.46 12.26
N GLY A 228 -3.43 -4.99 12.24
CA GLY A 228 -2.98 -6.08 13.09
C GLY A 228 -2.35 -5.59 14.39
N LEU A 229 -1.57 -6.48 15.02
CA LEU A 229 -1.01 -6.27 16.36
C LEU A 229 0.08 -5.19 16.41
N LEU A 230 0.72 -4.91 15.27
CA LEU A 230 1.77 -3.91 15.16
C LEU A 230 1.20 -2.51 14.94
N ASN A 231 -0.11 -2.39 14.68
CA ASN A 231 -0.86 -1.14 14.76
C ASN A 231 -1.14 -0.70 16.22
N SER A 232 -0.07 -0.66 17.02
CA SER A 232 -0.07 -0.24 18.41
C SER A 232 -0.15 1.28 18.55
N ASP A 233 -0.31 1.75 19.78
CA ASP A 233 -0.43 3.18 20.10
C ASP A 233 0.92 3.81 20.35
N SER A 234 1.89 3.45 19.51
CA SER A 234 3.25 3.95 19.60
C SER A 234 3.55 4.86 18.42
N VAL A 235 4.43 5.81 18.65
CA VAL A 235 5.00 6.63 17.59
C VAL A 235 5.74 5.76 16.58
N SER A 236 6.41 4.69 17.03
CA SER A 236 7.08 3.73 16.15
C SER A 236 6.10 3.05 15.18
N SER A 237 4.92 2.64 15.66
CA SER A 237 3.87 2.07 14.80
C SER A 237 3.42 3.07 13.73
N TYR A 238 3.26 4.35 14.08
CA TYR A 238 2.93 5.40 13.11
C TYR A 238 3.94 5.49 11.97
N TYR A 239 5.25 5.46 12.28
CA TYR A 239 6.29 5.45 11.26
C TYR A 239 6.33 4.14 10.46
N GLU A 240 6.20 2.99 11.12
CA GLU A 240 6.20 1.68 10.45
C GLU A 240 5.05 1.54 9.44
N ARG A 241 3.88 2.12 9.70
CA ARG A 241 2.74 2.13 8.75
C ARG A 241 3.09 2.74 7.40
N LEU A 242 3.97 3.74 7.40
CA LEU A 242 4.31 4.56 6.23
C LEU A 242 5.65 4.19 5.61
N HIS A 243 6.38 3.25 6.22
CA HIS A 243 7.70 2.77 5.81
C HIS A 243 7.66 1.29 5.35
N PRO A 244 7.10 0.99 4.17
CA PRO A 244 7.14 -0.34 3.57
C PRO A 244 8.57 -0.75 3.16
N ALA A 245 8.74 -2.01 2.80
CA ALA A 245 10.02 -2.55 2.34
C ALA A 245 10.11 -2.47 0.81
N LEU A 246 11.28 -2.07 0.29
CA LEU A 246 11.61 -2.14 -1.14
C LEU A 246 13.02 -2.67 -1.32
N TYR A 247 13.15 -3.68 -2.17
CA TYR A 247 14.39 -4.32 -2.55
C TYR A 247 14.42 -4.43 -4.08
N ILE A 248 15.49 -3.94 -4.70
CA ILE A 248 15.64 -3.98 -6.15
C ILE A 248 16.95 -4.67 -6.52
N ARG A 249 16.87 -5.62 -7.45
CA ARG A 249 18.02 -6.28 -8.04
C ARG A 249 18.10 -6.02 -9.53
N LEU A 250 19.25 -5.53 -9.97
CA LEU A 250 19.58 -5.37 -11.38
C LEU A 250 20.43 -6.56 -11.88
N PRO A 251 20.29 -6.96 -13.15
CA PRO A 251 21.25 -7.84 -13.82
C PRO A 251 22.69 -7.31 -13.72
N LYS A 252 23.65 -8.22 -13.49
CA LYS A 252 25.07 -7.86 -13.32
C LYS A 252 25.67 -7.16 -14.55
N ASN A 253 25.21 -7.52 -15.74
CA ASN A 253 25.65 -6.96 -17.02
C ASN A 253 24.96 -5.64 -17.39
N LEU A 254 23.99 -5.17 -16.59
CA LEU A 254 23.38 -3.86 -16.81
C LEU A 254 24.41 -2.75 -16.54
N ASN A 255 24.28 -1.60 -17.22
CA ASN A 255 25.20 -0.47 -17.13
C ASN A 255 25.57 -0.15 -15.67
N ARG A 256 26.89 -0.06 -15.38
CA ARG A 256 27.45 0.20 -14.05
C ARG A 256 26.92 1.50 -13.42
N GLU A 257 26.61 2.51 -14.23
CA GLU A 257 26.04 3.77 -13.73
C GLU A 257 24.63 3.57 -13.16
N TYR A 258 23.84 2.64 -13.70
CA TYR A 258 22.54 2.30 -13.12
C TYR A 258 22.68 1.58 -11.78
N HIS A 259 23.69 0.72 -11.61
CA HIS A 259 24.00 0.10 -10.32
C HIS A 259 24.42 1.15 -9.27
N LYS A 260 25.26 2.13 -9.67
CA LYS A 260 25.67 3.23 -8.79
C LYS A 260 24.50 4.13 -8.41
N ALA A 261 23.66 4.50 -9.39
CA ALA A 261 22.47 5.29 -9.16
C ALA A 261 21.52 4.59 -8.19
N LEU A 262 21.21 3.31 -8.42
CA LEU A 262 20.34 2.53 -7.55
C LEU A 262 20.88 2.47 -6.11
N ALA A 263 22.18 2.20 -5.93
CA ALA A 263 22.82 2.16 -4.63
C ALA A 263 22.78 3.51 -3.91
N SER A 264 23.05 4.61 -4.62
CA SER A 264 22.95 5.97 -4.06
C SER A 264 21.51 6.31 -3.66
N ASN A 265 20.55 5.96 -4.53
CA ASN A 265 19.13 6.24 -4.33
C ASN A 265 18.52 5.44 -3.18
N SER A 266 19.11 4.30 -2.83
CA SER A 266 18.65 3.46 -1.72
C SER A 266 18.74 4.15 -0.35
N LYS A 267 19.54 5.21 -0.24
CA LYS A 267 19.68 6.05 0.96
C LYS A 267 18.96 7.40 0.84
N LYS A 268 18.17 7.60 -0.21
CA LYS A 268 17.41 8.83 -0.45
C LYS A 268 15.94 8.56 -0.27
N PHE A 269 15.18 9.63 -0.06
CA PHE A 269 13.73 9.56 0.01
C PHE A 269 13.16 9.07 -1.31
N VAL A 270 12.50 7.91 -1.32
CA VAL A 270 11.97 7.22 -2.51
C VAL A 270 10.49 6.96 -2.33
N THR A 271 9.72 7.06 -3.41
CA THR A 271 8.27 6.85 -3.41
C THR A 271 7.86 5.83 -4.46
N PRO A 272 6.67 5.23 -4.35
CA PRO A 272 6.06 4.45 -5.42
C PRO A 272 6.10 5.12 -6.79
N PHE A 273 5.98 6.44 -6.90
CA PHE A 273 6.05 7.13 -8.21
C PHE A 273 7.40 6.93 -8.92
N ASP A 274 8.49 6.76 -8.15
CA ASP A 274 9.81 6.49 -8.71
C ASP A 274 9.90 5.07 -9.29
N ILE A 275 9.15 4.11 -8.74
CA ILE A 275 8.99 2.78 -9.33
C ILE A 275 8.33 2.90 -10.70
N HIS A 276 7.26 3.70 -10.83
CA HIS A 276 6.61 3.90 -12.12
C HIS A 276 7.57 4.50 -13.16
N GLN A 277 8.29 5.57 -12.80
CA GLN A 277 9.31 6.16 -13.69
C GLN A 277 10.43 5.18 -14.03
N THR A 278 10.82 4.31 -13.08
CA THR A 278 11.78 3.24 -13.33
C THR A 278 11.26 2.23 -14.34
N LEU A 279 9.99 1.83 -14.26
CA LEU A 279 9.37 0.93 -15.23
C LEU A 279 9.32 1.54 -16.62
N LEU A 280 9.00 2.83 -16.74
CA LEU A 280 9.05 3.54 -18.01
C LEU A 280 10.48 3.62 -18.57
N HIS A 281 11.46 3.89 -17.72
CA HIS A 281 12.87 3.89 -18.11
C HIS A 281 13.31 2.51 -18.60
N ILE A 282 12.93 1.41 -17.91
CA ILE A 282 13.24 0.04 -18.38
C ILE A 282 12.61 -0.26 -19.74
N LEU A 283 11.38 0.21 -19.98
CA LEU A 283 10.75 0.06 -21.30
C LEU A 283 11.53 0.81 -22.40
N ASP A 284 12.11 1.96 -22.07
CA ASP A 284 12.91 2.76 -22.98
C ASP A 284 14.29 2.15 -23.26
N LEU A 285 14.96 1.62 -22.22
CA LEU A 285 16.19 0.82 -22.37
C LEU A 285 16.01 -0.37 -23.32
N ASN A 286 14.79 -0.86 -23.43
CA ASN A 286 14.41 -1.99 -24.26
C ASN A 286 13.97 -1.58 -25.68
N LYS A 287 13.96 -0.30 -26.04
CA LYS A 287 13.69 0.15 -27.42
C LYS A 287 14.92 -0.04 -28.30
N ILE A 288 14.71 -0.50 -29.53
CA ILE A 288 15.74 -0.53 -30.58
C ILE A 288 16.07 0.94 -30.95
N LYS A 289 17.36 1.24 -31.14
CA LYS A 289 17.93 2.59 -31.42
C LYS A 289 17.01 3.46 -32.31
N GLY A 290 16.66 4.66 -31.85
CA GLY A 290 15.92 5.65 -32.65
C GLY A 290 14.85 6.48 -31.92
N HIS A 291 14.65 6.33 -30.61
CA HIS A 291 13.87 7.28 -29.81
C HIS A 291 14.75 7.93 -28.76
N SER A 292 14.88 9.26 -28.89
CA SER A 292 15.67 10.13 -28.04
C SER A 292 15.01 10.30 -26.66
N GLU A 293 15.82 10.07 -25.63
CA GLU A 293 15.83 10.68 -24.31
C GLU A 293 14.51 11.33 -23.83
N THR A 294 13.59 10.51 -23.33
CA THR A 294 12.66 11.02 -22.32
C THR A 294 13.46 11.32 -21.06
N ASN A 295 13.36 12.55 -20.55
CA ASN A 295 14.01 12.93 -19.30
C ASN A 295 13.40 12.14 -18.13
N PHE A 296 14.04 11.03 -17.76
CA PHE A 296 13.63 10.17 -16.64
C PHE A 296 14.11 10.70 -15.28
N GLY A 297 14.77 11.86 -15.25
CA GLY A 297 15.22 12.53 -14.03
C GLY A 297 14.66 13.95 -13.92
N GLY A 298 14.37 14.41 -12.71
CA GLY A 298 14.05 15.82 -12.48
C GLY A 298 12.73 16.30 -13.12
N ALA A 299 11.71 15.44 -13.18
CA ALA A 299 10.35 15.89 -13.44
C ALA A 299 9.95 17.03 -12.46
N PRO A 300 9.05 17.95 -12.85
CA PRO A 300 8.65 19.08 -12.01
C PRO A 300 8.16 18.69 -10.61
N ASP A 301 7.63 17.48 -10.48
CA ASP A 301 7.11 16.89 -9.25
C ASP A 301 8.03 15.79 -8.67
N ALA A 302 9.32 15.92 -8.96
CA ALA A 302 10.43 15.09 -8.50
C ALA A 302 10.25 13.57 -8.68
N ARG A 303 9.30 13.12 -9.52
CA ARG A 303 9.20 11.73 -9.95
C ARG A 303 10.40 11.42 -10.81
N SER A 304 11.17 10.39 -10.48
CA SER A 304 12.39 10.09 -11.21
C SER A 304 12.72 8.61 -11.19
N SER A 305 13.31 8.12 -12.27
CA SER A 305 13.76 6.74 -12.36
C SER A 305 14.86 6.47 -11.33
N LEU A 306 14.79 5.32 -10.66
CA LEU A 306 15.79 4.85 -9.71
C LEU A 306 17.08 4.39 -10.37
N LEU A 307 17.11 4.34 -11.71
CA LEU A 307 18.33 4.13 -12.51
C LEU A 307 19.04 5.45 -12.82
N MET A 308 18.54 6.59 -12.34
CA MET A 308 19.20 7.90 -12.41
C MET A 308 19.40 8.45 -11.01
N THR A 309 20.47 9.22 -10.78
CA THR A 309 20.71 9.83 -9.48
C THR A 309 19.56 10.76 -9.10
N LEU A 310 18.86 10.43 -8.00
CA LEU A 310 17.79 11.28 -7.48
C LEU A 310 18.36 12.58 -6.90
N ARG A 311 17.58 13.65 -7.01
CA ARG A 311 17.90 14.93 -6.37
C ARG A 311 18.04 14.77 -4.84
N PRO A 312 18.94 15.51 -4.18
CA PRO A 312 19.12 15.44 -2.73
C PRO A 312 18.06 16.22 -1.93
N ASP A 313 17.41 17.21 -2.55
CA ASP A 313 16.45 18.14 -1.92
C ASP A 313 14.99 17.63 -1.95
N ARG A 314 14.79 16.30 -1.96
CA ARG A 314 13.44 15.72 -2.00
C ARG A 314 12.72 15.92 -0.67
N THR A 315 11.48 16.36 -0.76
CA THR A 315 10.57 16.62 0.36
C THR A 315 9.21 16.03 0.01
N CYS A 316 8.35 15.79 1.00
CA CYS A 316 7.02 15.27 0.72
C CYS A 316 6.20 16.15 -0.25
N SER A 317 6.38 17.48 -0.17
CA SER A 317 5.67 18.42 -1.05
C SER A 317 6.11 18.28 -2.50
N ASN A 318 7.41 18.12 -2.77
CA ASN A 318 7.91 17.98 -4.13
C ASN A 318 7.86 16.54 -4.66
N THR A 319 7.46 15.53 -3.87
CA THR A 319 7.29 14.13 -4.32
C THR A 319 5.82 13.65 -4.36
N ASN A 320 4.85 14.57 -4.32
CA ASN A 320 3.42 14.27 -4.30
C ASN A 320 2.95 13.36 -3.15
N ILE A 321 3.60 13.43 -1.99
CA ILE A 321 3.09 12.77 -0.78
C ILE A 321 2.15 13.75 -0.07
N PRO A 322 0.87 13.38 0.15
CA PRO A 322 -0.04 14.18 0.95
C PRO A 322 0.58 14.49 2.32
N ARG A 323 0.47 15.74 2.79
CA ARG A 323 1.15 16.17 4.03
C ARG A 323 0.71 15.35 5.25
N GLU A 324 -0.53 14.87 5.27
CA GLU A 324 -1.06 13.99 6.31
C GLU A 324 -0.36 12.61 6.39
N HIS A 325 0.34 12.20 5.33
CA HIS A 325 1.08 10.95 5.27
C HIS A 325 2.59 11.15 5.32
N CYS A 326 3.09 12.38 5.32
CA CYS A 326 4.52 12.65 5.31
C CYS A 326 5.19 12.37 6.67
N ILE A 327 6.22 11.51 6.71
CA ILE A 327 7.00 11.25 7.95
C ILE A 327 8.37 11.96 8.01
N CYS A 328 8.87 12.48 6.89
CA CYS A 328 10.22 13.02 6.78
C CYS A 328 10.20 14.54 6.83
N ASN A 329 10.62 15.14 7.95
CA ASN A 329 10.99 16.57 8.02
C ASN A 329 12.07 16.88 9.09
N GLY A 330 12.97 15.95 9.42
CA GLY A 330 14.15 16.28 10.22
C GLY A 330 14.83 15.12 10.94
N ILE A 331 16.11 15.31 11.24
CA ILE A 331 16.84 14.55 12.25
C ILE A 331 16.14 14.84 13.58
N TYR A 332 15.54 13.82 14.18
CA TYR A 332 14.95 13.94 15.51
C TYR A 332 16.06 13.67 16.53
N PRO A 333 16.51 14.66 17.32
CA PRO A 333 17.14 14.31 18.58
C PRO A 333 16.10 13.50 19.37
N GLU A 334 16.52 12.37 19.93
CA GLU A 334 15.71 11.56 20.85
C GLU A 334 15.29 12.34 22.13
N GLU A 335 15.69 13.62 22.25
CA GLU A 335 15.68 14.40 23.50
C GLU A 335 14.86 15.70 23.51
N GLU A 336 13.95 15.97 22.57
CA GLU A 336 12.89 16.97 22.81
C GLU A 336 11.51 16.30 22.94
N LEU A 337 11.43 15.45 23.96
CA LEU A 337 10.25 15.26 24.79
C LEU A 337 9.81 16.61 25.37
N LEU A 338 8.97 17.34 24.66
CA LEU A 338 7.78 17.86 25.33
C LEU A 338 6.80 16.68 25.24
N ILE A 339 6.77 15.71 26.15
CA ILE A 339 6.50 15.83 27.59
C ILE A 339 7.03 14.56 28.28
N ALA A 340 8.19 14.62 28.94
CA ALA A 340 8.50 13.69 30.03
C ALA A 340 7.96 14.33 31.32
N PRO A 341 7.24 13.59 32.19
CA PRO A 341 6.68 14.16 33.41
C PRO A 341 7.81 14.58 34.35
N SER A 342 8.15 15.87 34.33
CA SER A 342 9.01 16.51 35.33
C SER A 342 8.13 17.19 36.37
N LYS A 343 8.34 16.77 37.62
CA LYS A 343 7.44 16.86 38.77
C LYS A 343 7.02 18.25 39.25
N ASN A 344 7.40 19.37 38.65
CA ASN A 344 6.91 20.69 39.09
C ASN A 344 6.87 21.71 37.92
N ASP A 345 5.73 22.38 37.78
CA ASP A 345 5.41 23.55 36.92
C ASP A 345 5.44 23.39 35.39
N SER A 346 6.16 22.40 34.84
CA SER A 346 6.11 22.06 33.41
C SER A 346 4.83 21.32 32.97
N ASP A 347 4.02 20.87 33.93
CA ASP A 347 2.81 20.05 33.70
C ASP A 347 1.62 20.89 33.18
N SER A 348 1.40 22.12 33.66
CA SER A 348 0.20 22.91 33.28
C SER A 348 0.21 23.29 31.81
N ARG A 349 1.33 23.81 31.29
CA ARG A 349 1.43 24.25 29.88
C ARG A 349 1.34 23.09 28.90
N ALA A 350 1.89 21.95 29.28
CA ALA A 350 1.81 20.71 28.52
C ALA A 350 0.36 20.21 28.41
N GLU A 351 -0.36 20.19 29.53
CA GLU A 351 -1.77 19.80 29.57
C GLU A 351 -2.67 20.82 28.85
N GLU A 352 -2.41 22.12 28.99
CA GLU A 352 -3.10 23.18 28.23
C GLU A 352 -2.93 23.00 26.72
N LEU A 353 -1.71 22.68 26.26
CA LEU A 353 -1.45 22.43 24.84
C LEU A 353 -2.16 21.16 24.37
N LYS A 354 -2.13 20.07 25.14
CA LYS A 354 -2.87 18.83 24.82
C LYS A 354 -4.36 19.10 24.68
N LEU A 355 -4.95 19.80 25.65
CA LEU A 355 -6.35 20.21 25.65
C LEU A 355 -6.69 21.05 24.42
N LEU A 356 -5.89 22.06 24.13
CA LEU A 356 -6.07 22.96 23.00
C LEU A 356 -6.04 22.20 21.66
N LEU A 357 -5.01 21.37 21.45
CA LEU A 357 -4.84 20.61 20.21
C LEU A 357 -5.93 19.55 20.02
N LEU A 358 -6.31 18.85 21.10
CA LEU A 358 -7.41 17.89 21.06
C LEU A 358 -8.74 18.57 20.73
N HIS A 359 -9.04 19.68 21.40
CA HIS A 359 -10.27 20.42 21.18
C HIS A 359 -10.36 20.91 19.72
N PHE A 360 -9.28 21.55 19.22
CA PHE A 360 -9.19 22.02 17.84
C PHE A 360 -9.42 20.89 16.85
N ILE A 361 -8.75 19.73 17.02
CA ILE A 361 -8.84 18.67 16.02
C ILE A 361 -10.18 17.94 16.01
N VAL A 362 -10.82 17.79 17.17
CA VAL A 362 -12.18 17.24 17.26
C VAL A 362 -13.19 18.20 16.63
N GLN A 363 -13.02 19.51 16.83
CA GLN A 363 -13.84 20.52 16.16
C GLN A 363 -13.69 20.43 14.64
N GLU A 364 -12.46 20.36 14.11
CA GLU A 364 -12.22 20.25 12.66
C GLU A 364 -12.74 18.91 12.08
N LEU A 365 -12.61 17.81 12.83
CA LEU A 365 -13.21 16.52 12.46
C LEU A 365 -14.73 16.64 12.32
N ASN A 366 -15.40 17.23 13.29
CA ASN A 366 -16.86 17.41 13.25
C ASN A 366 -17.29 18.43 12.20
N HIS A 367 -16.48 19.46 11.97
CA HIS A 367 -16.68 20.42 10.91
C HIS A 367 -16.63 19.76 9.53
N LYS A 368 -15.67 18.84 9.31
CA LYS A 368 -15.61 17.99 8.11
C LYS A 368 -16.85 17.12 7.94
N VAL A 369 -17.38 16.55 9.04
CA VAL A 369 -18.63 15.78 9.02
C VAL A 369 -19.82 16.68 8.64
N ARG A 370 -19.98 17.84 9.29
CA ARG A 370 -21.08 18.80 9.06
C ARG A 370 -21.10 19.37 7.65
N ARG A 371 -19.94 19.61 7.04
CA ARG A 371 -19.82 20.14 5.67
C ARG A 371 -19.99 19.09 4.58
N SER A 372 -19.97 17.80 4.92
CA SER A 372 -20.14 16.74 3.93
C SER A 372 -21.59 16.56 3.50
N ALA A 373 -21.80 15.92 2.34
CA ALA A 373 -23.10 15.44 1.88
C ALA A 373 -23.73 14.39 2.81
N PHE A 374 -23.02 13.93 3.85
CA PHE A 374 -23.46 12.91 4.79
C PHE A 374 -23.76 13.44 6.20
N ARG A 375 -23.77 14.77 6.41
CA ARG A 375 -24.02 15.41 7.72
C ARG A 375 -25.26 14.87 8.45
N ASP A 376 -26.33 14.57 7.71
CA ASP A 376 -27.59 14.12 8.29
C ASP A 376 -27.53 12.64 8.68
N LYS A 377 -26.59 11.89 8.11
CA LYS A 377 -26.40 10.46 8.34
C LYS A 377 -25.30 10.16 9.35
N CYS A 378 -24.32 11.03 9.53
CA CYS A 378 -23.17 10.82 10.40
C CYS A 378 -23.35 11.51 11.76
N GLN A 379 -22.92 10.84 12.82
CA GLN A 379 -22.82 11.41 14.16
C GLN A 379 -21.55 12.25 14.29
N GLU A 380 -21.60 13.22 15.18
CA GLU A 380 -20.42 13.96 15.62
C GLU A 380 -19.60 13.10 16.60
N TRP A 381 -18.29 13.33 16.59
CA TRP A 381 -17.33 12.69 17.46
C TRP A 381 -17.08 13.54 18.70
N SER A 382 -16.83 12.87 19.82
CA SER A 382 -16.31 13.50 21.02
C SER A 382 -15.03 12.78 21.46
N SER A 383 -14.18 13.48 22.19
CA SER A 383 -12.95 12.94 22.78
C SER A 383 -12.67 13.68 24.09
N SER A 384 -11.78 13.12 24.90
CA SER A 384 -11.28 13.73 26.13
C SER A 384 -9.77 13.52 26.22
N VAL A 385 -9.10 14.28 27.09
CA VAL A 385 -7.62 14.25 27.23
C VAL A 385 -7.14 12.86 27.60
N GLU A 386 -7.91 12.12 28.41
CA GLU A 386 -7.63 10.76 28.83
C GLU A 386 -7.64 9.76 27.65
N MET A 387 -8.25 10.15 26.51
CA MET A 387 -8.24 9.37 25.28
C MET A 387 -7.05 9.69 24.37
N ILE A 388 -6.20 10.69 24.71
CA ILE A 388 -4.96 10.94 24.00
C ILE A 388 -4.02 9.76 24.22
N ARG A 389 -3.51 9.20 23.12
CA ARG A 389 -2.66 8.02 23.11
C ARG A 389 -1.19 8.42 23.08
N TRP A 390 -0.88 9.42 22.26
CA TRP A 390 0.40 10.10 22.25
C TRP A 390 0.28 11.43 21.50
N LEU A 391 1.18 12.35 21.80
CA LEU A 391 1.36 13.64 21.14
C LEU A 391 2.85 13.82 20.88
N ARG A 392 3.23 14.19 19.65
CA ARG A 392 4.64 14.43 19.29
C ARG A 392 4.78 15.62 18.36
N MET A 393 5.73 16.50 18.65
CA MET A 393 6.20 17.48 17.68
C MET A 393 7.04 16.77 16.61
N ILE A 394 6.68 16.95 15.35
CA ILE A 394 7.35 16.32 14.21
C ILE A 394 8.10 17.33 13.33
N ASN A 395 7.90 18.63 13.53
CA ASN A 395 8.63 19.68 12.84
C ASN A 395 8.70 20.95 13.68
N ARG A 396 9.83 21.64 13.64
CA ARG A 396 10.05 22.94 14.27
C ARG A 396 10.79 23.84 13.29
N ASN A 397 10.11 24.87 12.80
CA ASN A 397 10.68 25.86 11.91
C ASN A 397 10.36 27.27 12.41
N GLY A 398 11.30 27.87 13.15
CA GLY A 398 11.09 29.18 13.80
C GLY A 398 9.87 29.15 14.74
N THR A 399 8.86 29.97 14.41
CA THR A 399 7.59 30.06 15.15
C THR A 399 6.55 29.02 14.70
N GLU A 400 6.81 28.27 13.62
CA GLU A 400 5.88 27.28 13.08
C GLU A 400 6.29 25.88 13.52
N HIS A 401 5.46 25.25 14.34
CA HIS A 401 5.67 23.89 14.82
C HIS A 401 4.58 22.99 14.26
N GLU A 402 4.90 21.73 13.95
CA GLU A 402 3.89 20.74 13.58
C GLU A 402 3.85 19.61 14.59
N TYR A 403 2.65 19.26 15.02
CA TYR A 403 2.38 18.20 15.98
C TYR A 403 1.54 17.11 15.32
N VAL A 404 1.77 15.87 15.74
CA VAL A 404 0.84 14.76 15.50
C VAL A 404 0.25 14.35 16.84
N ILE A 405 -1.08 14.36 16.91
CA ILE A 405 -1.86 13.86 18.03
C ILE A 405 -2.56 12.57 17.61
N SER A 406 -2.34 11.49 18.35
CA SER A 406 -3.11 10.26 18.23
C SER A 406 -4.08 10.18 19.39
N PHE A 407 -5.37 10.03 19.10
CA PHE A 407 -6.43 10.09 20.10
C PHE A 407 -7.57 9.11 19.81
N GLY A 408 -8.20 8.67 20.89
CA GLY A 408 -9.46 7.95 20.84
C GLY A 408 -10.64 8.91 20.71
N ALA A 409 -11.72 8.49 20.05
CA ALA A 409 -12.97 9.25 20.03
C ALA A 409 -14.18 8.33 20.27
N THR A 410 -15.30 8.90 20.70
CA THR A 410 -16.61 8.24 20.86
C THR A 410 -17.62 8.85 19.88
N PRO A 411 -18.74 8.18 19.53
CA PRO A 411 -19.52 7.20 20.32
C PRO A 411 -19.08 5.72 20.22
N LYS A 412 -18.05 5.41 19.43
CA LYS A 412 -17.45 4.06 19.31
C LYS A 412 -15.94 4.18 19.38
N PRO A 413 -15.19 3.13 19.82
CA PRO A 413 -13.73 3.17 19.99
C PRO A 413 -12.99 3.39 18.66
N ALA A 414 -12.94 4.66 18.28
CA ALA A 414 -12.29 5.18 17.10
C ALA A 414 -10.89 5.64 17.45
N ARG A 415 -9.91 5.37 16.59
CA ARG A 415 -8.56 5.94 16.72
C ARG A 415 -8.29 6.81 15.51
N PHE A 416 -7.84 8.04 15.77
CA PHE A 416 -7.45 9.00 14.75
C PHE A 416 -6.03 9.48 15.02
N ASP A 417 -5.27 9.65 13.94
CA ASP A 417 -4.03 10.40 13.96
C ASP A 417 -4.27 11.69 13.20
N GLY A 418 -3.92 12.82 13.80
CA GLY A 418 -4.09 14.08 13.14
C GLY A 418 -2.91 15.01 13.33
N ARG A 419 -2.60 15.73 12.26
CA ARG A 419 -1.44 16.60 12.13
C ARG A 419 -1.91 18.04 12.17
N ILE A 420 -1.36 18.80 13.11
CA ILE A 420 -1.74 20.19 13.37
C ILE A 420 -0.49 21.04 13.24
N LYS A 421 -0.58 22.12 12.46
CA LYS A 421 0.43 23.16 12.44
C LYS A 421 0.03 24.24 13.46
N VAL A 422 0.96 24.59 14.33
CA VAL A 422 0.82 25.60 15.39
C VAL A 422 1.77 26.74 15.04
N THR A 423 1.23 27.94 14.92
CA THR A 423 2.06 29.15 14.79
C THR A 423 2.09 29.88 16.12
N TRP A 424 3.28 30.08 16.67
CA TRP A 424 3.50 30.77 17.93
C TRP A 424 3.71 32.27 17.71
N GLY A 425 3.32 33.08 18.70
CA GLY A 425 3.61 34.51 18.74
C GLY A 425 5.09 34.80 19.06
N ASN A 426 5.57 35.98 18.65
CA ASN A 426 6.89 36.46 19.00
C ASN A 426 6.86 37.07 20.43
N GLY A 427 7.50 36.40 21.40
CA GLY A 427 7.59 36.90 22.78
C GLY A 427 8.06 35.84 23.78
N ARG A 428 8.38 36.26 25.02
CA ARG A 428 8.79 35.35 26.12
C ARG A 428 7.65 34.45 26.61
N ASN A 429 6.40 34.85 26.40
CA ASN A 429 5.21 34.04 26.66
C ASN A 429 4.77 33.39 25.34
N LEU A 430 5.01 32.09 25.19
CA LEU A 430 4.60 31.27 24.05
C LEU A 430 3.06 31.27 23.93
N THR A 431 2.52 32.23 23.19
CA THR A 431 1.08 32.31 22.89
C THR A 431 0.80 31.70 21.53
N VAL A 432 -0.27 30.90 21.42
CA VAL A 432 -0.68 30.33 20.12
C VAL A 432 -1.35 31.42 19.30
N LYS A 433 -0.74 31.76 18.15
CA LYS A 433 -1.27 32.73 17.19
C LYS A 433 -2.31 32.11 16.26
N SER A 434 -2.06 30.89 15.78
CA SER A 434 -3.00 30.16 14.93
C SER A 434 -2.78 28.65 14.97
N LEU A 435 -3.86 27.92 14.68
CA LEU A 435 -3.89 26.47 14.51
C LEU A 435 -4.42 26.15 13.11
N GLU A 436 -3.77 25.22 12.42
CA GLU A 436 -4.18 24.75 11.09
C GLU A 436 -4.20 23.21 11.09
N LEU A 437 -5.32 22.63 10.65
CA LEU A 437 -5.41 21.19 10.42
C LEU A 437 -4.67 20.85 9.12
N VAL A 438 -3.52 20.21 9.23
CA VAL A 438 -2.77 19.69 8.08
C VAL A 438 -3.46 18.44 7.53
N GLY A 439 -3.97 17.59 8.42
CA GLY A 439 -4.82 16.48 8.02
C GLY A 439 -5.13 15.52 9.16
N ILE A 440 -6.07 14.62 8.91
CA ILE A 440 -6.53 13.63 9.89
C ILE A 440 -6.81 12.31 9.18
N THR A 441 -6.38 11.20 9.77
CA THR A 441 -6.53 9.85 9.24
C THR A 441 -7.11 8.93 10.30
N ARG A 442 -8.01 8.03 9.90
CA ARG A 442 -8.49 6.96 10.77
C ARG A 442 -7.42 5.86 10.90
N SER A 443 -6.88 5.63 12.10
CA SER A 443 -5.77 4.69 12.31
C SER A 443 -6.20 3.25 12.61
N ASN A 444 -7.47 3.01 12.95
CA ASN A 444 -8.04 1.66 13.09
C ASN A 444 -9.18 1.37 12.10
N GLU A 445 -9.59 0.10 12.01
CA GLU A 445 -10.68 -0.28 11.14
C GLU A 445 -12.02 0.37 11.57
N TYR A 446 -12.76 0.90 10.60
CA TYR A 446 -14.11 1.43 10.81
C TYR A 446 -15.21 0.38 10.50
N GLY A 447 -14.91 -0.66 9.71
CA GLY A 447 -15.81 -1.78 9.44
C GLY A 447 -17.21 -1.33 8.99
N ARG A 448 -18.26 -1.75 9.73
CA ARG A 448 -19.65 -1.38 9.47
C ARG A 448 -20.06 -0.01 10.03
N GLN A 449 -19.17 0.76 10.67
CA GLN A 449 -19.49 2.06 11.27
C GLN A 449 -20.02 3.09 10.26
N SER A 450 -19.54 3.05 9.02
CA SER A 450 -19.95 3.96 7.92
C SER A 450 -20.90 3.29 6.91
N TRP A 451 -21.76 2.36 7.35
CA TRP A 451 -22.67 1.60 6.49
C TRP A 451 -23.64 2.46 5.65
N CYS A 452 -24.03 3.62 6.17
CA CYS A 452 -24.93 4.60 5.56
C CYS A 452 -24.26 5.44 4.45
N ILE A 453 -22.92 5.36 4.34
CA ILE A 453 -22.15 5.96 3.27
C ILE A 453 -21.91 4.91 2.18
N GLY A 454 -22.46 5.18 0.99
CA GLY A 454 -22.21 4.37 -0.20
C GLY A 454 -20.74 4.41 -0.62
N ASN A 455 -20.28 3.38 -1.32
CA ASN A 455 -18.89 3.28 -1.80
C ASN A 455 -18.71 3.76 -3.25
N VAL A 456 -19.62 4.61 -3.73
CA VAL A 456 -19.74 4.95 -5.16
C VAL A 456 -19.13 6.32 -5.46
N SER A 457 -19.48 7.35 -4.70
CA SER A 457 -18.93 8.70 -4.90
C SER A 457 -17.53 8.83 -4.31
N TYR A 458 -16.72 9.74 -4.88
CA TYR A 458 -15.42 10.12 -4.33
C TYR A 458 -15.55 10.59 -2.89
N GLU A 459 -16.48 11.51 -2.63
CA GLU A 459 -16.77 12.02 -1.29
C GLU A 459 -17.22 10.90 -0.34
N GLY A 460 -18.00 9.93 -0.83
CA GLY A 460 -18.38 8.76 -0.04
C GLY A 460 -17.16 7.94 0.37
N LYS A 461 -16.24 7.66 -0.57
CA LYS A 461 -15.02 6.91 -0.27
C LYS A 461 -14.14 7.61 0.76
N THR A 462 -13.99 8.93 0.67
CA THR A 462 -13.16 9.71 1.61
C THR A 462 -13.84 9.89 2.97
N MET A 463 -15.17 9.99 3.03
CA MET A 463 -15.91 10.19 4.29
C MET A 463 -16.14 8.91 5.11
N ARG A 464 -15.93 7.72 4.54
CA ARG A 464 -16.10 6.44 5.27
C ARG A 464 -15.22 6.30 6.49
N GLU A 465 -14.06 6.94 6.51
CA GLU A 465 -13.12 6.94 7.63
C GLU A 465 -13.56 7.85 8.78
N PHE A 466 -14.37 8.87 8.48
CA PHE A 466 -14.78 9.91 9.43
C PHE A 466 -16.25 9.82 9.83
N CYS A 467 -17.06 8.99 9.18
CA CYS A 467 -18.47 8.86 9.49
C CYS A 467 -18.75 7.68 10.42
N PHE A 468 -19.44 7.97 11.52
CA PHE A 468 -20.20 6.97 12.25
C PHE A 468 -21.69 7.18 12.00
N CYS A 469 -22.36 6.20 11.42
CA CYS A 469 -23.76 6.35 11.03
C CYS A 469 -24.68 6.48 12.25
N LYS A 470 -25.63 7.42 12.17
CA LYS A 470 -26.76 7.53 13.11
C LYS A 470 -27.55 6.22 13.10
N PRO A 471 -28.12 5.79 14.25
CA PRO A 471 -29.06 4.68 14.27
C PRO A 471 -30.22 5.01 13.33
N LYS A 472 -30.76 4.00 12.64
CA LYS A 472 -32.05 4.20 11.95
C LYS A 472 -33.11 4.43 13.03
N ASN A 473 -33.85 5.53 12.95
CA ASN A 473 -35.14 5.62 13.63
C ASN A 473 -36.08 4.66 12.91
N ASP A 474 -36.11 3.40 13.33
CA ASP A 474 -37.00 2.40 12.76
C ASP A 474 -38.19 2.21 13.70
N THR A 475 -39.29 2.91 13.40
CA THR A 475 -40.62 2.64 13.94
C THR A 475 -41.28 1.42 13.27
N SER A 476 -40.56 0.62 12.47
CA SER A 476 -41.08 -0.61 11.89
C SER A 476 -40.36 -1.87 12.40
N LYS A 477 -41.01 -2.50 13.38
CA LYS A 477 -40.97 -3.93 13.75
C LYS A 477 -39.64 -4.68 13.56
N ARG A 478 -38.94 -4.90 14.68
CA ARG A 478 -38.07 -6.06 14.90
C ARG A 478 -38.87 -7.35 14.62
N THR A 479 -38.52 -8.06 13.56
CA THR A 479 -38.54 -9.53 13.59
C THR A 479 -37.14 -9.99 13.98
N GLU A 480 -36.98 -10.33 15.25
CA GLU A 480 -35.80 -11.03 15.75
C GLU A 480 -35.75 -12.42 15.08
N GLN A 481 -34.87 -12.58 14.09
CA GLN A 481 -34.31 -13.91 13.81
C GLN A 481 -33.20 -14.14 14.83
N THR A 482 -33.58 -14.76 15.94
CA THR A 482 -32.66 -15.41 16.87
C THR A 482 -31.92 -16.52 16.14
N HIS A 483 -30.70 -16.25 15.66
CA HIS A 483 -29.74 -17.32 15.42
C HIS A 483 -29.26 -17.83 16.79
N LYS A 484 -29.88 -18.92 17.27
CA LYS A 484 -29.33 -19.75 18.35
C LYS A 484 -27.94 -20.21 17.92
N ILE A 485 -26.91 -19.63 18.52
CA ILE A 485 -25.56 -20.20 18.49
C ILE A 485 -25.60 -21.39 19.45
N ASN A 486 -25.51 -22.58 18.89
CA ASN A 486 -25.44 -23.82 19.65
C ASN A 486 -24.04 -23.90 20.26
N SER A 487 -23.90 -23.50 21.52
CA SER A 487 -22.68 -23.65 22.31
C SER A 487 -22.55 -25.11 22.77
N SER A 488 -22.04 -25.98 21.90
CA SER A 488 -21.42 -27.23 22.33
C SER A 488 -20.40 -27.70 21.30
N LYS A 489 -19.24 -28.14 21.81
CA LYS A 489 -18.08 -28.72 21.13
C LYS A 489 -17.01 -27.73 20.64
N LEU A 490 -16.04 -27.44 21.50
CA LEU A 490 -14.68 -28.03 21.42
C LEU A 490 -13.76 -27.33 22.43
N ILE A 491 -13.68 -27.90 23.63
CA ILE A 491 -12.53 -27.73 24.52
C ILE A 491 -11.60 -28.91 24.20
N PRO A 492 -10.38 -28.69 23.67
CA PRO A 492 -9.35 -29.72 23.74
C PRO A 492 -8.88 -29.78 25.20
N LYS A 493 -9.01 -30.96 25.82
CA LYS A 493 -8.30 -31.25 27.07
C LYS A 493 -6.79 -31.19 26.80
N LEU A 494 -6.09 -30.70 27.80
CA LEU A 494 -4.62 -30.62 27.96
C LEU A 494 -3.88 -31.85 27.48
#